data_AF-A0A9P1GIZ6-F1
#
_entry.id   AF-A0A9P1GIZ6-F1
#
_cell.length_a   1.000
_cell.length_b   1.000
_cell.length_c   1.000
_cell.angle_alpha   90.00
_cell.angle_beta   90.00
_cell.angle_gamma   90.00
#
_symmetry.space_group_name_H-M   'P 1'
#
loop_
_entity.id
_entity.type
_entity.pdbx_description
1 polymer ?
#
loop_
_entity_poly.entity_id
_entity_poly.type
_entity_poly.pdbx_seq_one_letter_code
_entity_poly.pdbx_strand_id
1 'polypeptide(L)'
;MGRAFSRPEDVTAFAPKDNRILVPMPPPPLFLACIASAGLLKLLIRPLSLIPPNRFPRRLMIGLRGGGAVAAAAGVWYSYKAMYHVLAEHSPVAHGHQVRYLVVDGPYAQCRHPMYLGMLLTMFGLGILQNTWWAGIMSIPFIAYVGGYVVPLEERYLEAEFPDEWREYAAKTPRWGIE
;
A
#
# COMPACT_ATOMS: atom_id res chain seq x y z
N MET A 1 -20.45 -8.53 8.38
CA MET A 1 -21.26 -7.33 8.08
C MET A 1 -20.87 -6.27 9.11
N GLY A 2 -19.69 -5.65 8.92
CA GLY A 2 -19.20 -4.60 9.82
C GLY A 2 -19.74 -3.27 9.32
N ARG A 3 -20.55 -2.58 10.12
CA ARG A 3 -20.98 -1.22 9.81
C ARG A 3 -19.78 -0.30 9.96
N ALA A 4 -19.52 0.56 8.96
CA ALA A 4 -18.72 1.76 9.17
C ALA A 4 -19.21 2.45 10.46
N PHE A 5 -18.31 2.68 11.41
CA PHE A 5 -18.68 3.32 12.66
C PHE A 5 -19.05 4.78 12.38
N SER A 6 -20.20 5.16 12.94
CA SER A 6 -20.84 6.49 12.91
C SER A 6 -21.03 7.14 11.53
N ARG A 7 -22.24 6.97 10.98
CA ARG A 7 -22.85 7.95 10.04
C ARG A 7 -23.53 9.01 10.91
N PRO A 8 -22.99 10.22 11.08
CA PRO A 8 -23.70 11.27 11.78
C PRO A 8 -24.88 11.72 10.91
N GLU A 9 -26.06 11.87 11.51
CA GLU A 9 -27.26 12.36 10.80
C GLU A 9 -27.12 13.83 10.36
N ASP A 10 -26.10 14.53 10.85
CA ASP A 10 -25.90 15.95 10.61
C ASP A 10 -24.62 16.19 9.78
N VAL A 11 -24.81 16.24 8.45
CA VAL A 11 -23.75 16.49 7.47
C VAL A 11 -23.19 17.93 7.58
N THR A 12 -23.81 18.78 8.40
CA THR A 12 -23.51 20.22 8.50
C THR A 12 -22.55 20.58 9.64
N ALA A 13 -22.27 19.66 10.58
CA ALA A 13 -21.40 19.91 11.74
C ALA A 13 -19.89 19.87 11.43
N PHE A 14 -19.49 19.46 10.22
CA PHE A 14 -18.09 19.26 9.84
C PHE A 14 -17.54 20.50 9.14
N ALA A 15 -17.20 21.53 9.92
CA ALA A 15 -16.34 22.59 9.43
C ALA A 15 -14.99 21.97 8.97
N PRO A 16 -14.43 22.36 7.82
CA PRO A 16 -13.13 21.86 7.41
C PRO A 16 -12.06 22.23 8.44
N LYS A 17 -11.59 21.27 9.25
CA LYS A 17 -10.40 21.47 10.09
C LYS A 17 -9.15 21.54 9.19
N ASP A 18 -8.33 22.57 9.31
CA ASP A 18 -7.09 22.74 8.54
C ASP A 18 -5.97 21.73 8.91
N ASN A 19 -6.32 20.58 9.49
CA ASN A 19 -5.41 19.48 9.83
C ASN A 19 -5.17 18.57 8.62
N ARG A 20 -4.80 19.13 7.47
CA ARG A 20 -4.41 18.28 6.31
C ARG A 20 -3.04 17.67 6.60
N ILE A 21 -2.93 16.35 6.46
CA ILE A 21 -1.62 15.72 6.40
C ILE A 21 -0.99 16.09 5.06
N LEU A 22 0.08 16.89 5.11
CA LEU A 22 0.94 17.16 3.98
C LEU A 22 2.13 16.21 4.04
N VAL A 23 2.01 15.10 3.33
CA VAL A 23 3.15 14.20 3.09
C VAL A 23 4.01 14.83 1.98
N PRO A 24 5.32 15.05 2.18
CA PRO A 24 6.18 15.67 1.17
C PRO A 24 6.17 14.92 -0.16
N MET A 25 6.05 13.59 -0.11
CA MET A 25 5.85 12.75 -1.28
C MET A 25 4.71 11.77 -1.01
N PRO A 26 3.55 11.92 -1.66
CA PRO A 26 2.50 10.93 -1.56
C PRO A 26 2.99 9.54 -2.00
N PRO A 27 2.43 8.45 -1.45
CA PRO A 27 2.85 7.09 -1.76
C PRO A 27 2.77 6.69 -3.24
N PRO A 28 1.76 7.09 -4.06
CA PRO A 28 1.70 6.67 -5.45
C PRO A 28 2.88 7.19 -6.30
N PRO A 29 3.25 8.49 -6.27
CA PRO A 29 4.49 8.97 -6.89
C PRO A 29 5.74 8.24 -6.43
N LEU A 30 5.90 8.00 -5.11
CA LEU A 30 7.05 7.27 -4.58
C LEU A 30 7.12 5.84 -5.14
N PHE A 31 6.01 5.12 -5.13
CA PHE A 31 5.91 3.77 -5.67
C PHE A 31 6.31 3.72 -7.15
N LEU A 32 5.78 4.65 -7.95
CA LEU A 32 6.12 4.76 -9.37
C LEU A 32 7.62 5.09 -9.56
N ALA A 33 8.17 5.97 -8.74
CA ALA A 33 9.60 6.29 -8.76
C ALA A 33 10.47 5.07 -8.42
N CYS A 34 10.08 4.26 -7.44
CA CYS A 34 10.77 3.02 -7.10
C CYS A 34 10.71 1.99 -8.24
N ILE A 35 9.55 1.81 -8.88
CA ILE A 35 9.40 0.91 -10.05
C ILE A 35 10.22 1.40 -11.24
N ALA A 36 10.16 2.69 -11.55
CA ALA A 36 10.94 3.30 -12.64
C ALA A 36 12.44 3.17 -12.37
N SER A 37 12.88 3.41 -11.13
CA SER A 37 14.27 3.26 -10.72
C SER A 37 14.73 1.80 -10.82
N ALA A 38 13.90 0.83 -10.42
CA ALA A 38 14.22 -0.59 -10.58
C ALA A 38 14.39 -0.97 -12.06
N GLY A 39 13.52 -0.44 -12.94
CA GLY A 39 13.63 -0.61 -14.38
C GLY A 39 14.89 0.02 -14.96
N LEU A 40 15.20 1.27 -14.57
CA LEU A 40 16.39 1.99 -15.01
C LEU A 40 17.68 1.30 -14.55
N LEU A 41 17.76 0.91 -13.27
CA LEU A 41 18.92 0.19 -12.73
C LEU A 41 19.13 -1.16 -13.40
N LYS A 42 18.05 -1.85 -13.77
CA LYS A 42 18.14 -3.08 -14.58
C LYS A 42 18.72 -2.82 -15.97
N LEU A 43 18.44 -1.67 -16.57
CA LEU A 43 18.96 -1.30 -17.90
C LEU A 43 20.41 -0.79 -17.84
N LEU A 44 20.75 -0.01 -16.82
CA LEU A 44 22.04 0.67 -16.70
C LEU A 44 23.11 -0.17 -16.00
N ILE A 45 22.72 -0.99 -15.02
CA ILE A 45 23.63 -1.84 -14.25
C ILE A 45 23.44 -3.28 -14.72
N ARG A 46 24.54 -4.05 -14.80
CA ARG A 46 24.53 -5.47 -15.17
C ARG A 46 23.30 -6.17 -14.57
N PRO A 47 22.52 -6.92 -15.38
CA PRO A 47 21.24 -7.45 -14.93
C PRO A 47 21.47 -8.41 -13.76
N LEU A 48 21.17 -7.93 -12.55
CA LEU A 48 21.22 -8.72 -11.33
C LEU A 48 20.02 -9.65 -11.34
N SER A 49 20.17 -10.73 -12.11
CA SER A 49 19.12 -11.69 -12.38
C SER A 49 18.80 -12.45 -11.09
N LEU A 50 17.51 -12.54 -10.75
CA LEU A 50 17.05 -13.38 -9.65
C LEU A 50 17.50 -14.83 -9.85
N ILE A 51 17.38 -15.30 -11.08
CA ILE A 51 17.70 -16.66 -11.50
C ILE A 51 18.69 -16.59 -12.66
N PRO A 52 19.90 -17.16 -12.51
CA PRO A 52 20.87 -17.24 -13.61
C PRO A 52 20.29 -18.06 -14.78
N PRO A 53 20.19 -17.49 -16.00
CA PRO A 53 19.50 -18.13 -17.12
C PRO A 53 20.16 -19.43 -17.57
N ASN A 54 21.47 -19.58 -17.37
CA ASN A 54 22.22 -20.75 -17.81
C ASN A 54 22.14 -21.94 -16.83
N ARG A 55 21.48 -21.76 -15.67
CA ARG A 55 21.44 -22.77 -14.60
C ARG A 55 20.13 -23.56 -14.55
N PHE A 56 19.07 -23.11 -15.22
CA PHE A 56 17.73 -23.68 -15.10
C PHE A 56 17.04 -23.89 -16.45
N PRO A 57 16.16 -24.91 -16.56
CA PRO A 57 15.44 -25.19 -17.80
C PRO A 57 14.44 -24.06 -18.13
N ARG A 58 14.32 -23.74 -19.42
CA ARG A 58 13.46 -22.64 -19.93
C ARG A 58 12.00 -22.74 -19.45
N ARG A 59 11.45 -23.96 -19.32
CA ARG A 59 10.07 -24.20 -18.84
C ARG A 59 9.87 -23.72 -17.41
N LEU A 60 10.84 -23.98 -16.53
CA LEU A 60 10.80 -23.51 -15.15
C LEU A 60 10.85 -21.98 -15.09
N MET A 61 11.71 -21.36 -15.91
CA MET A 61 11.78 -19.89 -15.98
C MET A 61 10.47 -19.26 -16.45
N ILE A 62 9.80 -19.86 -17.44
CA ILE A 62 8.47 -19.41 -17.90
C ILE A 62 7.46 -19.54 -16.76
N GLY A 63 7.42 -20.68 -16.06
CA GLY A 63 6.52 -20.90 -14.93
C GLY A 63 6.73 -19.88 -13.81
N LEU A 64 7.97 -19.62 -13.42
CA LEU A 64 8.30 -18.64 -12.37
C LEU A 64 7.92 -17.22 -12.77
N ARG A 65 8.21 -16.82 -14.01
CA ARG A 65 7.79 -15.51 -14.52
C ARG A 65 6.27 -15.39 -14.57
N GLY A 66 5.57 -16.46 -14.95
CA GLY A 66 4.11 -16.55 -14.88
C GLY A 66 3.59 -16.36 -13.45
N GLY A 67 4.19 -17.04 -12.47
CA GLY A 67 3.89 -16.85 -11.06
C GLY A 67 4.12 -15.41 -10.59
N GLY A 68 5.22 -14.78 -11.03
CA GLY A 68 5.50 -13.37 -10.78
C GLY A 68 4.43 -12.42 -11.36
N ALA A 69 3.97 -12.68 -12.58
CA ALA A 69 2.86 -11.90 -13.18
C ALA A 69 1.56 -12.04 -12.38
N VAL A 70 1.22 -13.25 -11.95
CA VAL A 70 0.03 -13.50 -11.12
C VAL A 70 0.16 -12.78 -9.78
N ALA A 71 1.31 -12.86 -9.12
CA ALA A 71 1.56 -12.14 -7.87
C ALA A 71 1.45 -10.62 -8.04
N ALA A 72 2.01 -10.06 -9.12
CA ALA A 72 1.91 -8.64 -9.41
C ALA A 72 0.46 -8.20 -9.63
N ALA A 73 -0.30 -8.96 -10.43
CA ALA A 73 -1.71 -8.70 -10.67
C ALA A 73 -2.55 -8.80 -9.38
N ALA A 74 -2.26 -9.78 -8.52
CA ALA A 74 -2.90 -9.91 -7.22
C ALA A 74 -2.61 -8.72 -6.30
N GLY A 75 -1.37 -8.21 -6.31
CA GLY A 75 -0.99 -6.99 -5.59
C GLY A 75 -1.77 -5.77 -6.06
N VAL A 76 -1.82 -5.54 -7.38
CA VAL A 76 -2.59 -4.43 -7.98
C VAL A 76 -4.07 -4.55 -7.62
N TRP A 77 -4.64 -5.74 -7.73
CA TRP A 77 -6.03 -6.01 -7.37
C TRP A 77 -6.31 -5.71 -5.89
N TYR A 78 -5.41 -6.11 -4.99
CA TYR A 78 -5.55 -5.88 -3.56
C TYR A 78 -5.48 -4.38 -3.21
N SER A 79 -4.51 -3.65 -3.79
CA SER A 79 -4.43 -2.18 -3.66
C SER A 79 -5.66 -1.48 -4.22
N TYR A 80 -6.17 -1.94 -5.37
CA TYR A 80 -7.39 -1.40 -5.96
C TYR A 80 -8.60 -1.62 -5.06
N LYS A 81 -8.78 -2.83 -4.49
CA LYS A 81 -9.86 -3.09 -3.53
C LYS A 81 -9.75 -2.22 -2.28
N ALA A 82 -8.54 -2.04 -1.73
CA ALA A 82 -8.34 -1.14 -0.61
C ALA A 82 -8.75 0.30 -0.96
N MET A 83 -8.27 0.81 -2.08
CA MET A 83 -8.63 2.14 -2.57
C MET A 83 -10.14 2.28 -2.83
N TYR A 84 -10.79 1.22 -3.35
CA TYR A 84 -12.22 1.22 -3.58
C TYR A 84 -13.01 1.44 -2.29
N HIS A 85 -12.64 0.77 -1.19
CA HIS A 85 -13.32 0.96 0.10
C HIS A 85 -13.16 2.40 0.62
N VAL A 86 -11.97 2.98 0.48
CA VAL A 86 -11.68 4.38 0.84
C VAL A 86 -12.53 5.36 0.01
N LEU A 87 -12.56 5.18 -1.32
CA LEU A 87 -13.32 6.03 -2.24
C LEU A 87 -14.83 5.84 -2.11
N ALA A 88 -15.32 4.61 -1.95
CA ALA A 88 -16.74 4.28 -1.83
C ALA A 88 -17.35 4.88 -0.56
N GLU A 89 -16.58 4.98 0.52
CA GLU A 89 -17.00 5.61 1.76
C GLU A 89 -16.84 7.14 1.76
N HIS A 90 -16.43 7.77 0.64
CA HIS A 90 -16.18 9.21 0.53
C HIS A 90 -15.16 9.73 1.57
N SER A 91 -14.30 8.86 2.06
CA SER A 91 -13.24 9.22 2.98
C SER A 91 -11.94 9.25 2.17
N PRO A 92 -11.49 10.41 1.66
CA PRO A 92 -10.27 10.43 0.86
C PRO A 92 -9.08 10.02 1.73
N VAL A 93 -8.11 9.31 1.13
CA VAL A 93 -6.84 8.99 1.80
C VAL A 93 -6.25 10.30 2.36
N ALA A 94 -5.71 10.26 3.58
CA ALA A 94 -5.20 11.43 4.31
C ALA A 94 -3.90 12.00 3.68
N HIS A 95 -3.98 12.43 2.43
CA HIS A 95 -2.89 13.01 1.65
C HIS A 95 -3.36 14.34 1.06
N GLY A 96 -3.54 15.34 1.91
CA GLY A 96 -4.06 16.65 1.53
C GLY A 96 -5.60 16.76 1.51
N HIS A 97 -6.32 15.70 1.90
CA HIS A 97 -7.77 15.71 2.02
C HIS A 97 -8.21 15.33 3.44
N GLN A 98 -9.39 15.81 3.84
CA GLN A 98 -9.99 15.48 5.14
C GLN A 98 -10.68 14.12 5.06
N VAL A 99 -10.27 13.22 5.96
CA VAL A 99 -10.92 11.93 6.17
C VAL A 99 -12.26 12.21 6.84
N ARG A 100 -13.36 11.75 6.23
CA ARG A 100 -14.72 11.98 6.74
C ARG A 100 -15.20 10.84 7.63
N TYR A 101 -14.72 9.63 7.37
CA TYR A 101 -15.10 8.40 8.07
C TYR A 101 -13.90 7.48 8.23
N LEU A 102 -13.88 6.73 9.32
CA LEU A 102 -12.87 5.69 9.54
C LEU A 102 -13.29 4.39 8.82
N VAL A 103 -12.56 4.05 7.76
CA VAL A 103 -12.77 2.81 6.99
C VAL A 103 -12.17 1.63 7.74
N VAL A 104 -13.00 0.66 8.13
CA VAL A 104 -12.59 -0.51 8.96
C VAL A 104 -13.02 -1.86 8.37
N ASP A 105 -13.57 -1.86 7.17
CA ASP A 105 -14.13 -3.05 6.53
C ASP A 105 -13.29 -3.52 5.32
N GLY A 106 -13.70 -4.66 4.73
CA GLY A 106 -12.99 -5.23 3.59
C GLY A 106 -11.50 -5.50 3.89
N PRO A 107 -10.56 -5.05 3.04
CA PRO A 107 -9.13 -5.17 3.30
C PRO A 107 -8.66 -4.48 4.59
N TYR A 108 -9.33 -3.42 5.02
CA TYR A 108 -8.99 -2.69 6.26
C TYR A 108 -9.37 -3.49 7.52
N ALA A 109 -10.26 -4.46 7.43
CA ALA A 109 -10.51 -5.40 8.54
C ALA A 109 -9.36 -6.40 8.75
N GLN A 110 -8.48 -6.57 7.76
CA GLN A 110 -7.38 -7.55 7.79
C GLN A 110 -6.07 -6.92 8.27
N CYS A 111 -5.79 -5.69 7.84
CA CYS A 111 -4.69 -4.87 8.33
C CYS A 111 -5.02 -3.39 8.16
N ARG A 112 -4.37 -2.51 8.93
CA ARG A 112 -4.64 -1.07 8.88
C ARG A 112 -4.16 -0.40 7.60
N HIS A 113 -3.17 -0.98 6.92
CA HIS A 113 -2.52 -0.41 5.74
C HIS A 113 -2.49 -1.34 4.51
N PRO A 114 -3.65 -1.84 4.05
CA PRO A 114 -3.74 -2.88 3.02
C PRO A 114 -3.27 -2.38 1.64
N MET A 115 -3.46 -1.10 1.34
CA MET A 115 -3.04 -0.50 0.08
C MET A 115 -1.52 -0.62 -0.13
N TYR A 116 -0.73 -0.30 0.91
CA TYR A 116 0.72 -0.39 0.88
C TYR A 116 1.22 -1.83 0.78
N LEU A 117 0.51 -2.78 1.41
CA LEU A 117 0.80 -4.21 1.29
C LEU A 117 0.61 -4.70 -0.15
N GLY A 118 -0.47 -4.28 -0.82
CA GLY A 118 -0.70 -4.60 -2.23
C GLY A 118 0.34 -3.99 -3.17
N MET A 119 0.79 -2.76 -2.87
CA MET A 119 1.89 -2.11 -3.62
C MET A 119 3.19 -2.90 -3.46
N LEU A 120 3.52 -3.31 -2.24
CA LEU A 120 4.70 -4.11 -1.96
C LEU A 120 4.66 -5.47 -2.68
N LEU A 121 3.52 -6.17 -2.64
CA LEU A 121 3.30 -7.42 -3.38
C LEU A 121 3.48 -7.21 -4.90
N THR A 122 3.00 -6.07 -5.41
CA THR A 122 3.20 -5.70 -6.82
C THR A 122 4.67 -5.55 -7.16
N MET A 123 5.48 -4.87 -6.33
CA MET A 123 6.92 -4.72 -6.56
C MET A 123 7.63 -6.09 -6.62
N PHE A 124 7.34 -6.98 -5.67
CA PHE A 124 7.94 -8.32 -5.64
C PHE A 124 7.51 -9.17 -6.83
N GLY A 125 6.23 -9.18 -7.18
CA GLY A 125 5.72 -9.88 -8.36
C GLY A 125 6.38 -9.40 -9.65
N LEU A 126 6.55 -8.09 -9.81
CA LEU A 126 7.27 -7.49 -10.94
C LEU A 126 8.75 -7.88 -10.96
N GLY A 127 9.41 -7.95 -9.80
CA GLY A 127 10.78 -8.46 -9.67
C GLY A 127 10.92 -9.87 -10.23
N ILE A 128 10.03 -10.79 -9.81
CA ILE A 128 10.00 -12.18 -10.29
C ILE A 128 9.69 -12.24 -11.79
N LEU A 129 8.65 -11.52 -12.25
CA LEU A 129 8.25 -11.46 -13.66
C LEU A 129 9.39 -10.97 -14.56
N GLN A 130 10.13 -9.96 -14.11
CA GLN A 130 11.24 -9.37 -14.83
C GLN A 130 12.57 -10.06 -14.57
N ASN A 131 12.61 -11.10 -13.72
CA ASN A 131 13.80 -11.79 -13.26
C ASN A 131 14.89 -10.81 -12.76
N THR A 132 14.53 -9.87 -11.89
CA THR A 132 15.43 -8.82 -11.40
C THR A 132 15.35 -8.63 -9.89
N TRP A 133 16.50 -8.56 -9.22
CA TRP A 133 16.59 -8.20 -7.81
C TRP A 133 16.32 -6.71 -7.56
N TRP A 134 16.48 -5.86 -8.58
CA TRP A 134 16.32 -4.40 -8.44
C TRP A 134 14.95 -3.98 -7.90
N ALA A 135 13.89 -4.72 -8.23
CA ALA A 135 12.55 -4.44 -7.69
C ALA A 135 12.46 -4.70 -6.16
N GLY A 136 13.07 -5.78 -5.66
CA GLY A 136 13.15 -6.07 -4.23
C GLY A 136 14.12 -5.15 -3.49
N ILE A 137 15.20 -4.71 -4.13
CA ILE A 137 16.09 -3.69 -3.56
C ILE A 137 15.34 -2.36 -3.41
N MET A 138 14.59 -1.94 -4.45
CA MET A 138 13.82 -0.70 -4.43
C MET A 138 12.59 -0.76 -3.50
N SER A 139 12.13 -1.94 -3.07
CA SER A 139 11.08 -2.02 -2.06
C SER A 139 11.56 -1.65 -0.65
N ILE A 140 12.87 -1.75 -0.38
CA ILE A 140 13.46 -1.37 0.92
C ILE A 140 13.24 0.12 1.22
N PRO A 141 13.68 1.07 0.37
CA PRO A 141 13.44 2.50 0.63
C PRO A 141 11.94 2.84 0.62
N PHE A 142 11.12 2.15 -0.18
CA PHE A 142 9.67 2.31 -0.16
C PHE A 142 9.07 1.96 1.20
N ILE A 143 9.35 0.76 1.73
CA ILE A 143 8.86 0.33 3.05
C ILE A 143 9.41 1.21 4.16
N ALA A 144 10.69 1.61 4.08
CA ALA A 144 11.31 2.48 5.08
C ALA A 144 10.60 3.85 5.15
N TYR A 145 10.29 4.45 3.99
CA TYR A 145 9.57 5.72 3.94
C TYR A 145 8.12 5.55 4.39
N VAL A 146 7.40 4.59 3.82
CA VAL A 146 5.98 4.39 4.12
C VAL A 146 5.78 3.98 5.57
N GLY A 147 6.50 2.96 6.05
CA GLY A 147 6.36 2.46 7.41
C GLY A 147 6.99 3.34 8.48
N GLY A 148 8.06 4.06 8.16
CA GLY A 148 8.76 4.94 9.12
C GLY A 148 8.19 6.35 9.21
N TYR A 149 7.56 6.85 8.15
CA TYR A 149 7.11 8.24 8.07
C TYR A 149 5.62 8.39 7.75
N VAL A 150 5.15 7.79 6.65
CA VAL A 150 3.76 7.98 6.20
C VAL A 150 2.76 7.34 7.16
N VAL A 151 2.93 6.06 7.46
CA VAL A 151 2.02 5.30 8.31
C VAL A 151 1.89 5.90 9.71
N PRO A 152 2.97 6.22 10.44
CA PRO A 152 2.84 6.85 11.76
C PRO A 152 2.11 8.20 11.71
N LEU A 153 2.31 8.97 10.64
CA LEU A 153 1.65 10.26 10.46
C LEU A 153 0.15 10.08 10.19
N GLU A 154 -0.22 9.14 9.32
CA GLU A 154 -1.62 8.77 9.07
C GLU A 154 -2.31 8.26 10.34
N GLU A 155 -1.68 7.37 11.09
CA GLU A 155 -2.25 6.82 12.32
C GLU A 155 -2.45 7.88 13.39
N ARG A 156 -1.49 8.80 13.59
CA ARG A 156 -1.64 9.92 14.54
C ARG A 156 -2.76 10.87 14.15
N TYR A 157 -2.93 11.11 12.86
CA TYR A 157 -4.03 11.94 12.37
C TYR A 157 -5.39 11.25 12.57
N LEU A 158 -5.49 9.96 12.25
CA LEU A 158 -6.72 9.19 12.47
C LEU A 158 -7.07 9.07 13.95
N GLU A 159 -6.08 8.91 14.82
CA GLU A 159 -6.26 8.94 16.28
C GLU A 159 -6.74 10.31 16.77
N ALA A 160 -6.25 11.40 16.20
CA ALA A 160 -6.68 12.75 16.57
C ALA A 160 -8.10 13.07 16.09
N GLU A 161 -8.51 12.53 14.93
CA GLU A 161 -9.84 12.81 14.35
C GLU A 161 -10.93 11.85 14.89
N PHE A 162 -10.58 10.60 15.17
CA PHE A 162 -11.50 9.53 15.63
C PHE A 162 -10.94 8.80 16.86
N PRO A 163 -10.73 9.46 18.00
CA PRO A 163 -9.92 8.91 19.10
C PRO A 163 -10.44 7.61 19.70
N ASP A 164 -11.76 7.44 19.83
CA ASP A 164 -12.34 6.25 20.45
C ASP A 164 -12.50 5.12 19.43
N GLU A 165 -13.00 5.42 18.24
CA GLU A 165 -13.14 4.48 17.13
C GLU A 165 -11.78 3.96 16.65
N TRP A 166 -10.78 4.84 16.56
CA TRP A 166 -9.42 4.47 16.19
C TRP A 166 -8.79 3.53 17.22
N ARG A 167 -8.94 3.82 18.52
CA ARG A 167 -8.40 2.97 19.59
C ARG A 167 -9.03 1.58 19.56
N GLU A 168 -10.34 1.48 19.37
CA GLU A 168 -11.02 0.19 19.24
C GLU A 168 -10.57 -0.57 17.99
N TYR A 169 -10.46 0.11 16.86
CA TYR A 169 -10.04 -0.47 15.59
C TYR A 169 -8.59 -0.96 15.63
N ALA A 170 -7.67 -0.12 16.12
CA ALA A 170 -6.25 -0.42 16.20
C ALA A 170 -5.93 -1.56 17.18
N ALA A 171 -6.75 -1.74 18.22
CA ALA A 171 -6.62 -2.87 19.14
C ALA A 171 -6.97 -4.22 18.50
N LYS A 172 -7.82 -4.23 17.47
CA LYS A 172 -8.32 -5.46 16.82
C LYS A 172 -7.64 -5.80 15.51
N THR A 173 -7.03 -4.80 14.88
CA THR A 173 -6.54 -4.92 13.50
C THR A 173 -5.05 -4.60 13.47
N PRO A 174 -4.16 -5.52 13.08
CA PRO A 174 -2.71 -5.28 13.06
C PRO A 174 -2.31 -4.25 12.00
N ARG A 175 -1.18 -3.57 12.18
CA ARG A 175 -0.67 -2.59 11.20
C ARG A 175 -0.42 -3.21 9.82
N TRP A 176 0.26 -4.36 9.82
CA TRP A 176 0.76 -5.04 8.62
C TRP A 176 0.22 -6.46 8.41
N GLY A 177 -0.76 -6.89 9.22
CA GLY A 177 -1.27 -8.26 9.19
C GLY A 177 -0.50 -9.25 10.09
N ILE A 178 0.56 -8.78 10.77
CA ILE A 178 1.44 -9.55 11.65
C ILE A 178 1.77 -8.72 12.90
N GLU A 179 0.83 -8.59 13.83
CA GLU A 179 1.03 -8.01 15.17
C GLU A 179 0.17 -8.77 16.19
#